data_AF-A0AAU5HKN0-F1
#
_entry.id   AF-A0AAU5HKN0-F1
#
_cell.length_a   1.000
_cell.length_b   1.000
_cell.length_c   1.000
_cell.angle_alpha   90.00
_cell.angle_beta   90.00
_cell.angle_gamma   90.00
#
_symmetry.space_group_name_H-M   'P 1'
#
loop_
_entity.id
_entity.type
_entity.pdbx_description
1 polymer ?
#
loop_
_entity_poly.entity_id
_entity_poly.type
_entity_poly.pdbx_seq_one_letter_code
_entity_poly.pdbx_strand_id
1 'polypeptide(L)' 'MTPTTTAAEAGPVEQLKICDVDSHVLEPPDLWTARMSKKWGDNVPHIRRTGDRDTWFIGDLRLGTAVGGQAQAG' A
#
# COMPACT_ATOMS: atom_id res chain seq x y z
N MET A 1 -16.28 -42.58 -15.22
CA MET A 1 -16.46 -42.23 -13.80
C MET A 1 -15.64 -40.98 -13.53
N THR A 2 -16.31 -39.85 -13.33
CA THR A 2 -15.66 -38.58 -13.02
C THR A 2 -15.38 -38.55 -11.52
N PRO A 3 -14.14 -38.32 -11.05
CA PRO A 3 -13.89 -38.21 -9.62
C PRO A 3 -14.42 -36.86 -9.13
N THR A 4 -15.50 -36.90 -8.35
CA THR A 4 -15.94 -35.76 -7.55
C THR A 4 -14.90 -35.57 -6.44
N THR A 5 -13.97 -34.64 -6.64
CA THR A 5 -13.12 -34.18 -5.54
C THR A 5 -13.99 -33.31 -4.66
N THR A 6 -14.50 -33.87 -3.57
CA THR A 6 -15.07 -33.09 -2.48
C THR A 6 -13.97 -32.15 -1.97
N ALA A 7 -14.21 -30.84 -1.98
CA ALA A 7 -13.30 -29.89 -1.36
C ALA A 7 -13.08 -30.35 0.09
N ALA A 8 -11.82 -30.57 0.47
CA ALA A 8 -11.49 -30.93 1.85
C ALA A 8 -12.09 -29.88 2.79
N GLU A 9 -12.78 -30.32 3.85
CA GLU A 9 -13.23 -29.38 4.88
C GLU A 9 -12.02 -28.63 5.43
N ALA A 10 -12.13 -27.31 5.49
CA ALA A 10 -11.16 -26.43 6.10
C ALA A 10 -10.89 -26.91 7.54
N GLY A 11 -9.63 -27.08 7.90
CA GLY A 11 -9.25 -27.53 9.23
C GLY A 11 -9.62 -26.51 10.32
N PRO A 12 -9.48 -26.87 11.60
CA PRO A 12 -9.85 -26.01 12.72
C PRO A 12 -9.15 -24.63 12.72
N VAL A 13 -7.96 -24.51 12.13
CA VAL A 13 -7.20 -23.24 12.06
C VAL A 13 -7.74 -22.35 10.94
N GLU A 14 -8.11 -22.94 9.81
CA GLU A 14 -8.65 -22.24 8.64
C GLU A 14 -10.04 -21.64 8.88
N GLN A 15 -10.75 -22.12 9.92
CA GLN A 15 -12.05 -21.60 10.36
C GLN A 15 -11.94 -20.42 11.35
N LEU A 16 -10.74 -20.14 11.88
CA LEU A 16 -10.52 -19.05 12.82
C LEU A 16 -10.46 -17.71 12.07
N LYS A 17 -11.35 -16.79 12.44
CA LYS A 17 -11.26 -15.40 11.98
C LYS A 17 -10.14 -14.71 12.77
N ILE A 18 -9.08 -14.32 12.09
CA ILE A 18 -7.98 -13.54 12.66
C ILE A 18 -8.33 -12.05 12.56
N CYS A 19 -8.10 -11.33 13.65
CA CYS A 19 -8.13 -9.86 13.64
C CYS A 19 -6.69 -9.38 13.43
N ASP A 20 -6.42 -8.81 12.26
CA ASP A 20 -5.19 -8.06 12.01
C ASP A 20 -5.36 -6.66 12.62
N VAL A 21 -4.41 -6.27 13.47
CA VAL A 21 -4.42 -4.99 14.19
C VAL A 21 -3.48 -3.95 13.57
N ASP A 22 -2.67 -4.34 12.58
CA ASP A 22 -1.70 -3.46 11.94
C ASP A 22 -1.47 -3.84 10.46
N SER A 23 -2.39 -3.43 9.60
CA SER A 23 -2.22 -3.50 8.15
C SER A 23 -2.08 -2.11 7.54
N HIS A 24 -1.26 -2.00 6.50
CA HIS A 24 -1.01 -0.74 5.78
C HIS A 24 -1.39 -0.88 4.31
N VAL A 25 -1.81 0.21 3.70
CA VAL A 25 -2.11 0.29 2.27
C VAL A 25 -1.28 1.39 1.64
N LEU A 26 -0.85 1.17 0.39
CA LEU A 26 -0.22 2.23 -0.40
C LEU A 26 -1.29 3.06 -1.07
N GLU A 27 -1.25 4.38 -0.87
CA GLU A 27 -2.16 5.29 -1.53
C GLU A 27 -1.83 5.45 -3.03
N PRO A 28 -2.84 5.80 -3.86
CA PRO A 28 -2.59 6.21 -5.23
C PRO A 28 -1.57 7.35 -5.30
N PRO A 29 -0.69 7.38 -6.32
CA PRO A 29 0.42 8.33 -6.40
C PRO A 29 -0.01 9.81 -6.46
N ASP A 30 -1.27 10.06 -6.85
CA ASP A 30 -1.87 11.37 -6.99
C ASP A 30 -2.89 11.71 -5.90
N LEU A 31 -3.05 10.88 -4.85
CA LEU A 31 -4.08 11.06 -3.81
C LEU A 31 -4.14 12.51 -3.30
N TRP A 32 -2.97 13.05 -2.94
CA TRP A 32 -2.82 14.38 -2.40
C TRP A 32 -2.83 15.46 -3.47
N THR A 33 -2.07 15.30 -4.55
CA THR A 33 -1.95 16.32 -5.61
C THR A 33 -3.28 16.56 -6.34
N ALA A 34 -4.15 15.55 -6.41
CA ALA A 34 -5.48 15.68 -7.00
C ALA A 34 -6.52 16.35 -6.08
N ARG A 35 -6.31 16.35 -4.76
CA ARG A 35 -7.34 16.78 -3.77
C ARG A 35 -6.94 17.99 -2.94
N MET A 36 -5.65 18.27 -2.82
CA MET A 36 -5.16 19.39 -2.03
C MET A 36 -5.19 20.71 -2.81
N SER A 37 -5.48 21.79 -2.09
CA SER A 37 -5.43 23.14 -2.66
C SER A 37 -4.01 23.47 -3.15
N LYS A 38 -3.92 24.08 -4.33
CA LYS A 38 -2.65 24.53 -4.93
C LYS A 38 -1.81 25.42 -4.03
N LYS A 39 -2.40 26.08 -3.02
CA LYS A 39 -1.67 26.90 -2.03
C LYS A 39 -0.60 26.11 -1.26
N TRP A 40 -0.79 24.79 -1.13
CA TRP A 40 0.16 23.92 -0.45
C TRP A 40 1.33 23.52 -1.36
N GLY A 41 1.14 23.58 -2.68
CA GLY A 41 2.16 23.23 -3.67
C GLY A 41 2.80 21.89 -3.35
N ASP A 42 4.13 21.89 -3.30
CA ASP A 42 4.94 20.70 -3.04
C ASP A 42 4.97 20.27 -1.57
N ASN A 43 4.38 21.03 -0.64
CA ASN A 43 4.34 20.65 0.79
C ASN A 43 3.38 19.49 1.10
N VAL A 44 2.76 18.89 0.09
CA VAL A 44 1.97 17.66 0.22
C VAL A 44 2.80 16.47 -0.25
N PRO A 45 2.50 15.23 0.19
CA PRO A 45 3.20 14.07 -0.35
C PRO A 45 2.96 13.91 -1.85
N HIS A 46 4.03 13.75 -2.62
CA HIS A 46 3.97 13.60 -4.06
C HIS A 46 5.13 12.73 -4.56
N ILE A 47 4.93 12.09 -5.71
CA ILE A 47 5.96 11.29 -6.36
C ILE A 47 6.83 12.17 -7.25
N ARG A 48 8.16 11.99 -7.14
CA ARG A 48 9.15 12.44 -8.12
C ARG A 48 9.90 11.24 -8.66
N ARG A 49 10.19 11.22 -9.96
CA ARG A 49 11.09 10.23 -10.58
C ARG A 49 12.53 10.57 -10.25
N THR A 50 13.23 9.69 -9.54
CA THR A 50 14.66 9.81 -9.24
C THR A 50 15.40 8.64 -9.87
N GLY A 51 16.07 8.87 -11.00
CA GLY A 51 16.68 7.80 -11.79
C GLY A 51 15.60 6.87 -12.38
N ASP A 52 15.70 5.59 -12.07
CA ASP A 52 14.77 4.54 -12.49
C ASP A 52 13.61 4.30 -11.51
N ARG A 53 13.52 5.07 -10.42
CA ARG A 53 12.55 4.83 -9.33
C ARG A 53 11.61 5.99 -9.08
N ASP A 54 10.36 5.65 -8.81
CA ASP A 54 9.40 6.56 -8.21
C ASP A 54 9.68 6.67 -6.70
N THR A 55 9.76 7.90 -6.21
CA THR A 55 10.15 8.22 -4.84
C THR A 55 9.19 9.26 -4.26
N TRP A 56 8.78 9.05 -3.01
CA TRP A 56 7.95 10.01 -2.27
C TRP A 56 8.76 11.21 -1.78
N PHE A 57 8.16 12.39 -1.90
CA PHE A 57 8.68 13.65 -1.40
C PHE A 57 7.60 14.44 -0.64
N ILE A 58 8.03 15.22 0.35
CA ILE A 58 7.26 16.34 0.91
C ILE A 58 8.18 17.57 0.85
N GLY A 59 7.81 18.56 0.07
CA GLY A 59 8.74 19.61 -0.36
C GLY A 59 9.99 18.97 -0.97
N ASP A 60 11.15 19.32 -0.44
CA ASP A 60 12.43 18.74 -0.86
C ASP A 60 12.89 17.54 -0.03
N LEU A 61 12.12 17.14 0.99
CA LEU A 61 12.43 15.99 1.80
C LEU A 61 12.10 14.69 1.05
N ARG A 62 13.14 13.91 0.75
CA ARG A 62 13.02 12.56 0.20
C ARG A 62 12.62 11.56 1.28
N LEU A 63 11.48 10.89 1.12
CA LEU A 63 10.97 9.93 2.11
C LEU A 63 11.38 8.48 1.82
N GLY A 64 11.46 8.10 0.53
CA GLY A 64 11.83 6.73 0.15
C GLY A 64 11.15 6.27 -1.13
N THR A 65 11.40 5.02 -1.52
CA THR A 65 10.76 4.43 -2.70
C THR A 65 9.24 4.42 -2.55
N ALA A 66 8.54 4.65 -3.66
CA ALA A 66 7.08 4.73 -3.71
C ALA A 66 6.39 3.45 -3.25
N VAL A 67 7.01 2.30 -3.51
CA VAL A 67 6.49 0.96 -3.21
C VAL A 67 7.40 0.26 -2.19
N GLY A 68 6.79 -0.54 -1.31
CA GLY A 68 7.45 -1.43 -0.36
C GLY A 68 7.96 -0.75 0.92
N GLY A 69 8.52 0.46 0.81
CA GLY A 69 9.05 1.20 1.97
C GLY A 69 7.97 1.75 2.91
N GLN A 70 6.79 2.08 2.39
CA GLN A 70 5.73 2.75 3.15
C GLN A 70 4.66 1.78 3.70
N ALA A 71 4.74 0.50 3.35
CA ALA A 71 3.74 -0.51 3.70
C ALA A 71 4.26 -1.51 4.75
N GLN A 72 5.20 -1.07 5.60
CA GLN A 72 5.78 -1.91 6.64
C GLN A 72 4.85 -1.95 7.85
N ALA A 73 4.51 -3.16 8.31
CA ALA A 73 3.84 -3.41 9.59
C ALA A 73 4.87 -3.88 10.64
N GLY A 74 4.56 -3.66 11.92
CA GLY A 74 5.44 -3.96 13.07
C GLY A 74 5.54 -5.41 13.48
#